data_AF-A0A3K0TEH0-F1
#
_entry.id   AF-A0A3K0TEH0-F1
#
_cell.length_a   1.000
_cell.length_b   1.000
_cell.length_c   1.000
_cell.angle_alpha   90.00
_cell.angle_beta   90.00
_cell.angle_gamma   90.00
#
_symmetry.space_group_name_H-M   'P 1'
#
loop_
_entity.id
_entity.type
_entity.pdbx_description
1 polymer ?
#
loop_
_entity_poly.entity_id
_entity_poly.type
_entity_poly.pdbx_seq_one_letter_code
_entity_poly.pdbx_strand_id
1 'polypeptide(L)'
;LCLLNVNQLDKVKITIMYELQKPSKNIFMPDISVTNKEHVRFENIFTRHGYVSPDGKPLYLRSHQPRHLLNTIAQRNGMSNLDIAKWSGRAKVSQNKVYNHVSEDEMLRKAEALDISSIGSQAFMIDSVEPNLPVSEGMVNLWEHGAIHTTEFGYCVHDYMMSPCDKFRDCINCNEQVCVKGDEEKLQRLEERLNMTEGLLSKAKESMTEEELGADRWVKHHESTLSRLRELISILSDDAIPDGSRIKLGGESFTQLGRVLNKFENLENKGNTNYIN
;
A
#
# COMPACT_ATOMS: atom_id res chain seq x y z
N LEU A 1 -26.62 10.82 -20.32
CA LEU A 1 -27.80 11.53 -19.80
C LEU A 1 -29.03 10.67 -20.12
N CYS A 2 -29.87 10.28 -19.15
CA CYS A 2 -31.08 9.50 -19.43
C CYS A 2 -32.25 10.46 -19.69
N LEU A 3 -32.89 10.35 -20.85
CA LEU A 3 -34.08 11.12 -21.25
C LEU A 3 -35.18 10.15 -21.66
N LEU A 4 -36.43 10.48 -21.33
CA LEU A 4 -37.62 9.70 -21.69
C LEU A 4 -38.55 10.57 -22.51
N ASN A 5 -39.33 9.96 -23.40
CA ASN A 5 -40.44 10.65 -24.06
C ASN A 5 -41.55 10.97 -23.03
N VAL A 6 -42.31 12.03 -23.27
CA VAL A 6 -43.46 12.36 -22.41
C VAL A 6 -44.50 11.22 -22.50
N ASN A 7 -45.02 10.80 -21.34
CA ASN A 7 -45.93 9.65 -21.17
C ASN A 7 -45.37 8.27 -21.61
N GLN A 8 -44.06 8.11 -21.83
CA GLN A 8 -43.49 6.83 -22.28
C GLN A 8 -43.77 5.62 -21.37
N LEU A 9 -43.91 5.86 -20.05
CA LEU A 9 -44.14 4.80 -19.06
C LEU A 9 -45.61 4.72 -18.61
N ASP A 10 -46.47 5.58 -19.15
CA ASP A 10 -47.88 5.70 -18.79
C ASP A 10 -48.70 4.65 -19.53
N LYS A 11 -49.57 3.92 -18.83
CA LYS A 11 -50.43 2.92 -19.45
C LYS A 11 -51.65 3.50 -20.17
N VAL A 12 -52.06 4.70 -19.79
CA VAL A 12 -53.33 5.30 -20.21
C VAL A 12 -53.10 6.33 -21.30
N LYS A 13 -52.00 7.08 -21.20
CA LYS A 13 -51.66 8.14 -22.16
C LYS A 13 -50.73 7.64 -23.24
N ILE A 14 -50.96 8.07 -24.47
CA ILE A 14 -50.07 7.81 -25.61
C ILE A 14 -48.73 8.54 -25.39
N THR A 15 -47.64 7.87 -25.76
CA THR A 15 -46.29 8.44 -25.74
C THR A 15 -46.14 9.56 -26.76
N ILE A 16 -45.64 10.71 -26.31
CA ILE A 16 -45.35 11.86 -27.17
C ILE A 16 -43.91 11.73 -27.67
N MET A 17 -43.74 11.31 -28.92
CA MET A 17 -42.43 10.92 -29.47
C MET A 17 -41.48 12.10 -29.78
N TYR A 18 -42.00 13.33 -29.84
CA TYR A 18 -41.24 14.53 -30.18
C TYR A 18 -40.87 15.39 -28.96
N GLU A 19 -41.28 15.00 -27.75
CA GLU A 19 -41.03 15.76 -26.52
C GLU A 19 -40.26 14.90 -25.51
N LEU A 20 -39.08 15.37 -25.13
CA LEU A 20 -38.19 14.68 -24.19
C LEU A 20 -38.29 15.33 -22.81
N GLN A 21 -38.42 14.48 -21.79
CA GLN A 21 -38.40 14.86 -20.38
C GLN A 21 -37.25 14.16 -19.65
N LYS A 22 -36.63 14.89 -18.71
CA LYS A 22 -35.68 14.29 -17.78
C LYS A 22 -36.47 13.53 -16.71
N PRO A 23 -36.27 12.21 -16.55
CA PRO A 23 -36.92 11.45 -15.49
C PRO A 23 -36.53 12.00 -14.11
N SER A 24 -37.53 12.19 -13.27
CA SER A 24 -37.34 12.60 -11.87
C SER A 24 -37.37 11.37 -10.96
N LYS A 25 -36.91 11.54 -9.70
CA LYS A 25 -37.03 10.52 -8.65
C LYS A 25 -38.47 10.02 -8.49
N ASN A 26 -39.45 10.89 -8.72
CA ASN A 26 -40.87 10.56 -8.58
C ASN A 26 -41.40 9.64 -9.69
N ILE A 27 -40.72 9.59 -10.84
CA ILE A 27 -41.03 8.64 -11.91
C ILE A 27 -40.30 7.32 -11.63
N PHE A 28 -39.02 7.40 -11.26
CA PHE A 28 -38.17 6.21 -11.11
C PHE A 28 -38.51 5.36 -9.88
N MET A 29 -38.82 5.98 -8.73
CA MET A 29 -39.06 5.23 -7.49
C MET A 29 -40.30 4.32 -7.58
N PRO A 30 -41.46 4.77 -8.09
CA PRO A 30 -42.59 3.87 -8.35
C PRO A 30 -42.29 2.80 -9.41
N ASP A 31 -41.45 3.13 -10.41
CA ASP A 31 -41.09 2.22 -11.51
C ASP A 31 -40.28 1.00 -11.06
N ILE A 32 -39.61 1.08 -9.91
CA ILE A 32 -38.80 -0.04 -9.38
C ILE A 32 -39.39 -0.67 -8.12
N SER A 33 -40.33 -0.02 -7.43
CA SER A 33 -40.83 -0.46 -6.12
C SER A 33 -42.21 -1.12 -6.18
N VAL A 34 -42.67 -1.66 -5.04
CA VAL A 34 -44.03 -2.21 -4.93
C VAL A 34 -45.03 -1.07 -4.95
N THR A 35 -45.99 -1.13 -5.85
CA THR A 35 -47.09 -0.16 -5.88
C THR A 35 -48.40 -0.82 -5.46
N ASN A 36 -48.84 -0.54 -4.23
CA ASN A 36 -50.07 -1.08 -3.62
C ASN A 36 -51.34 -0.26 -3.95
N LYS A 37 -51.38 0.46 -5.08
CA LYS A 37 -52.53 1.31 -5.43
C LYS A 37 -53.43 0.59 -6.42
N GLU A 38 -54.74 0.56 -6.19
CA GLU A 38 -55.68 -0.20 -7.02
C GLU A 38 -55.84 0.33 -8.46
N HIS A 39 -55.34 1.51 -8.80
CA HIS A 39 -55.28 2.03 -10.18
C HIS A 39 -53.90 2.62 -10.47
N VAL A 40 -52.91 1.74 -10.72
CA VAL A 40 -51.55 2.23 -10.99
C VAL A 40 -51.43 2.71 -12.43
N ARG A 41 -51.24 4.03 -12.58
CA ARG A 41 -50.95 4.70 -13.86
C ARG A 41 -49.65 4.23 -14.53
N PHE A 42 -48.74 3.66 -13.73
CA PHE A 42 -47.41 3.21 -14.15
C PHE A 42 -47.19 1.77 -13.68
N GLU A 43 -46.78 0.89 -14.57
CA GLU A 43 -46.28 -0.43 -14.17
C GLU A 43 -44.81 -0.35 -13.76
N ASN A 44 -44.41 -1.17 -12.79
CA ASN A 44 -43.00 -1.30 -12.50
C ASN A 44 -42.28 -1.99 -13.67
N ILE A 45 -40.98 -1.72 -13.81
CA ILE A 45 -40.14 -2.23 -14.91
C ILE A 45 -40.12 -3.76 -14.97
N PHE A 46 -40.19 -4.44 -13.84
CA PHE A 46 -40.16 -5.90 -13.78
C PHE A 46 -41.44 -6.50 -14.37
N THR A 47 -42.61 -5.96 -14.02
CA THR A 47 -43.89 -6.34 -14.61
C THR A 47 -43.91 -6.06 -16.10
N ARG A 48 -43.47 -4.87 -16.54
CA ARG A 48 -43.44 -4.51 -17.98
C ARG A 48 -42.64 -5.49 -18.83
N HIS A 49 -41.59 -6.08 -18.27
CA HIS A 49 -40.70 -7.02 -18.96
C HIS A 49 -40.89 -8.48 -18.56
N GLY A 50 -41.93 -8.81 -17.79
CA GLY A 50 -42.28 -10.20 -17.43
C GLY A 50 -41.38 -10.85 -16.38
N TYR A 51 -40.63 -10.08 -15.59
CA TYR A 51 -39.79 -10.60 -14.51
C TYR A 51 -40.61 -10.86 -13.24
N VAL A 52 -40.91 -12.14 -13.00
CA VAL A 52 -41.68 -12.62 -11.84
C VAL A 52 -40.85 -13.56 -10.96
N SER A 53 -41.21 -13.66 -9.69
CA SER A 53 -40.67 -14.65 -8.75
C SER A 53 -41.19 -16.06 -9.06
N PRO A 54 -40.61 -17.13 -8.49
CA PRO A 54 -41.13 -18.49 -8.61
C PRO A 54 -42.59 -18.66 -8.17
N ASP A 55 -43.07 -17.78 -7.27
CA ASP A 55 -44.47 -17.74 -6.81
C ASP A 55 -45.40 -16.94 -7.74
N GLY A 56 -44.91 -16.51 -8.91
CA GLY A 56 -45.66 -15.74 -9.90
C GLY A 56 -45.87 -14.26 -9.53
N LYS A 57 -45.21 -13.74 -8.48
CA LYS A 57 -45.35 -12.34 -8.07
C LYS A 57 -44.34 -11.44 -8.80
N PRO A 58 -44.72 -10.22 -9.23
CA PRO A 58 -43.78 -9.29 -9.84
C PRO A 58 -42.60 -8.97 -8.92
N LEU A 59 -41.39 -8.97 -9.49
CA LEU A 59 -40.20 -8.54 -8.76
C LEU A 59 -40.25 -7.03 -8.50
N TYR A 60 -39.50 -6.60 -7.48
CA TYR A 60 -39.34 -5.19 -7.13
C TYR A 60 -38.00 -4.97 -6.42
N LEU A 61 -37.53 -3.73 -6.45
CA LEU A 61 -36.34 -3.26 -5.75
C LEU A 61 -36.70 -2.14 -4.77
N ARG A 62 -36.10 -2.23 -3.57
CA ARG A 62 -36.04 -1.14 -2.59
C ARG A 62 -34.82 -0.28 -2.89
N SER A 63 -34.92 1.01 -2.57
CA SER A 63 -33.85 2.01 -2.79
C SER A 63 -32.48 1.63 -2.21
N HIS A 64 -32.44 0.86 -1.14
CA HIS A 64 -31.20 0.44 -0.48
C HIS A 64 -30.58 -0.83 -1.07
N GLN A 65 -31.35 -1.69 -1.76
CA GLN A 65 -30.85 -2.98 -2.27
C GLN A 65 -29.69 -2.85 -3.26
N PRO A 66 -29.68 -1.91 -4.22
CA PRO A 66 -28.52 -1.68 -5.08
C PRO A 66 -27.24 -1.36 -4.30
N ARG A 67 -27.37 -0.60 -3.20
CA ARG A 67 -26.23 -0.25 -2.35
C ARG A 67 -25.70 -1.45 -1.56
N HIS A 68 -26.59 -2.33 -1.06
CA HIS A 68 -26.17 -3.60 -0.46
C HIS A 68 -25.45 -4.50 -1.46
N LEU A 69 -25.98 -4.62 -2.68
CA LEU A 69 -25.37 -5.42 -3.74
C LEU A 69 -23.98 -4.90 -4.11
N LEU A 70 -23.85 -3.59 -4.35
CA LEU A 70 -22.57 -2.95 -4.69
C LEU A 70 -21.53 -3.12 -3.57
N ASN A 71 -21.92 -2.94 -2.31
CA ASN A 71 -21.01 -3.16 -1.19
C ASN A 71 -20.60 -4.64 -1.07
N THR A 72 -21.53 -5.57 -1.30
CA THR A 72 -21.23 -7.01 -1.32
C THR A 72 -20.25 -7.34 -2.44
N ILE A 73 -20.44 -6.81 -3.65
CA ILE A 73 -19.51 -7.01 -4.78
C ILE A 73 -18.13 -6.41 -4.45
N ALA A 74 -18.07 -5.22 -3.87
CA ALA A 74 -16.80 -4.59 -3.48
C ALA A 74 -16.04 -5.42 -2.44
N GLN A 75 -16.73 -5.89 -1.39
CA GLN A 75 -16.17 -6.81 -0.40
C GLN A 75 -15.72 -8.11 -1.03
N ARG A 76 -16.50 -8.65 -1.98
CA ARG A 76 -16.17 -9.89 -2.66
C ARG A 76 -14.89 -9.80 -3.49
N ASN A 77 -14.55 -8.62 -3.99
CA ASN A 77 -13.34 -8.35 -4.77
C ASN A 77 -12.17 -7.83 -3.90
N GLY A 78 -12.24 -7.99 -2.57
CA GLY A 78 -11.11 -7.70 -1.68
C GLY A 78 -10.97 -6.24 -1.23
N MET A 79 -11.97 -5.39 -1.47
CA MET A 79 -11.91 -3.99 -1.02
C MET A 79 -11.99 -3.91 0.50
N SER A 80 -11.08 -3.13 1.12
CA SER A 80 -11.04 -2.99 2.58
C SER A 80 -12.29 -2.30 3.13
N ASN A 81 -12.65 -2.57 4.39
CA ASN A 81 -13.77 -1.90 5.05
C ASN A 81 -13.59 -0.37 5.10
N LEU A 82 -12.35 0.11 5.19
CA LEU A 82 -12.05 1.54 5.20
C LEU A 82 -12.31 2.17 3.82
N ASP A 83 -11.91 1.50 2.74
CA ASP A 83 -12.13 1.97 1.37
C ASP A 83 -13.60 1.91 0.98
N ILE A 84 -14.32 0.86 1.39
CA ILE A 84 -15.78 0.78 1.21
C ILE A 84 -16.48 1.92 1.96
N ALA A 85 -16.05 2.25 3.17
CA ALA A 85 -16.63 3.35 3.93
C ALA A 85 -16.40 4.70 3.22
N LYS A 86 -15.19 4.94 2.71
CA LYS A 86 -14.85 6.14 1.93
C LYS A 86 -15.65 6.21 0.62
N TRP A 87 -15.66 5.15 -0.18
CA TRP A 87 -16.40 5.07 -1.45
C TRP A 87 -17.91 5.21 -1.25
N SER A 88 -18.43 4.69 -0.14
CA SER A 88 -19.83 4.82 0.26
C SER A 88 -20.17 6.18 0.88
N GLY A 89 -19.20 7.04 1.20
CA GLY A 89 -19.41 8.33 1.87
C GLY A 89 -19.84 8.20 3.35
N ARG A 90 -19.35 7.19 4.07
CA ARG A 90 -19.70 6.94 5.48
C ARG A 90 -18.74 7.65 6.43
N ALA A 91 -19.29 8.25 7.48
CA ALA A 91 -18.50 8.91 8.52
C ALA A 91 -17.84 7.91 9.51
N LYS A 92 -18.38 6.69 9.66
CA LYS A 92 -17.85 5.66 10.57
C LYS A 92 -17.82 4.29 9.91
N VAL A 93 -16.71 3.58 10.04
CA VAL A 93 -16.50 2.23 9.48
C VAL A 93 -17.44 1.19 10.12
N SER A 94 -17.85 1.40 11.37
CA SER A 94 -18.80 0.52 12.08
C SER A 94 -20.16 0.39 11.37
N GLN A 95 -20.52 1.35 10.51
CA GLN A 95 -21.73 1.29 9.69
C GLN A 95 -21.66 0.25 8.55
N ASN A 96 -20.51 -0.35 8.29
CA ASN A 96 -20.37 -1.39 7.25
C ASN A 96 -20.97 -2.74 7.67
N LYS A 97 -21.06 -3.03 8.98
CA LYS A 97 -21.53 -4.32 9.50
C LYS A 97 -22.96 -4.65 9.08
N VAL A 98 -23.82 -3.64 8.96
CA VAL A 98 -25.24 -3.77 8.53
C VAL A 98 -25.37 -4.14 7.05
N TYR A 99 -24.30 -3.99 6.26
CA TYR A 99 -24.29 -4.19 4.81
C TYR A 99 -23.42 -5.36 4.37
N ASN A 100 -22.77 -6.05 5.32
CA ASN A 100 -21.97 -7.23 5.04
C ASN A 100 -22.90 -8.46 4.99
N HIS A 101 -23.08 -9.01 3.80
CA HIS A 101 -23.81 -10.25 3.57
C HIS A 101 -22.89 -11.38 3.07
N VAL A 102 -21.57 -11.22 3.22
CA VAL A 102 -20.62 -12.31 2.97
C VAL A 102 -20.77 -13.32 4.10
N SER A 103 -21.05 -14.58 3.77
CA SER A 103 -21.10 -15.65 4.77
C SER A 103 -19.69 -16.01 5.25
N GLU A 104 -19.59 -16.53 6.46
CA GLU A 104 -18.32 -16.99 7.03
C GLU A 104 -17.67 -18.06 6.13
N ASP A 105 -18.46 -18.98 5.58
CA ASP A 105 -18.01 -19.98 4.59
C ASP A 105 -17.49 -19.40 3.28
N GLU A 106 -17.97 -18.23 2.87
CA GLU A 106 -17.48 -17.55 1.65
C GLU A 106 -16.15 -16.84 1.94
N MET A 107 -15.96 -16.32 3.15
CA MET A 107 -14.66 -15.79 3.59
C MET A 107 -13.63 -16.91 3.78
N LEU A 108 -14.03 -18.04 4.36
CA LEU A 108 -13.15 -19.21 4.54
C LEU A 108 -12.69 -19.76 3.19
N ARG A 109 -13.61 -19.97 2.25
CA ARG A 109 -13.26 -20.40 0.89
C ARG A 109 -12.39 -19.41 0.13
N LYS A 110 -12.52 -18.10 0.40
CA LYS A 110 -11.60 -17.10 -0.15
C LYS A 110 -10.24 -17.14 0.49
N ALA A 111 -10.15 -17.35 1.79
CA ALA A 111 -8.88 -17.57 2.49
C ALA A 111 -8.18 -18.83 2.00
N GLU A 112 -8.93 -19.91 1.73
CA GLU A 112 -8.43 -21.15 1.15
C GLU A 112 -8.04 -21.00 -0.32
N ALA A 113 -8.84 -20.30 -1.14
CA ALA A 113 -8.55 -20.07 -2.57
C ALA A 113 -7.44 -19.04 -2.81
N LEU A 114 -7.22 -18.12 -1.87
CA LEU A 114 -6.03 -17.30 -1.80
C LEU A 114 -4.80 -18.10 -1.37
N ASP A 115 -4.95 -19.40 -1.09
CA ASP A 115 -3.89 -20.30 -0.68
C ASP A 115 -3.02 -19.66 0.39
N ILE A 116 -3.63 -19.24 1.51
CA ILE A 116 -2.83 -18.72 2.64
C ILE A 116 -1.84 -19.81 3.14
N SER A 117 -2.09 -21.09 2.84
CA SER A 117 -1.13 -22.19 2.99
C SER A 117 0.06 -22.15 2.01
N SER A 118 -0.08 -21.65 0.77
CA SER A 118 1.03 -21.57 -0.20
C SER A 118 1.57 -20.18 -0.56
N ILE A 119 0.82 -19.11 -0.27
CA ILE A 119 1.39 -17.78 -0.02
C ILE A 119 2.26 -17.83 1.25
N GLY A 120 1.91 -18.69 2.22
CA GLY A 120 2.72 -18.97 3.40
C GLY A 120 3.95 -19.87 3.15
N SER A 121 4.07 -20.56 2.01
CA SER A 121 5.13 -21.58 1.83
C SER A 121 6.08 -21.39 0.64
N GLN A 122 6.00 -20.29 -0.12
CA GLN A 122 7.11 -19.87 -0.99
C GLN A 122 7.91 -18.67 -0.45
N ALA A 123 7.36 -17.91 0.51
CA ALA A 123 8.07 -16.81 1.18
C ALA A 123 8.71 -17.20 2.52
N PHE A 124 8.33 -18.34 3.12
CA PHE A 124 8.83 -18.78 4.42
C PHE A 124 9.35 -20.22 4.35
N MET A 125 10.53 -20.40 3.74
CA MET A 125 11.40 -21.50 4.16
C MET A 125 12.13 -21.05 5.43
N ILE A 126 11.44 -21.15 6.57
CA ILE A 126 12.07 -21.22 7.89
C ILE A 126 11.59 -22.52 8.50
N ASP A 127 12.55 -23.45 8.61
CA ASP A 127 12.43 -24.66 9.37
C ASP A 127 12.02 -24.29 10.81
N SER A 128 10.89 -24.81 11.26
CA SER A 128 10.42 -24.85 12.66
C SER A 128 10.79 -23.65 13.56
N VAL A 129 9.94 -22.62 13.60
CA VAL A 129 9.94 -21.67 14.74
C VAL A 129 8.60 -21.79 15.45
N GLU A 130 8.65 -22.24 16.71
CA GLU A 130 7.50 -22.35 17.59
C GLU A 130 6.83 -20.97 17.82
N PRO A 131 5.50 -20.92 17.92
CA PRO A 131 4.78 -19.65 17.96
C PRO A 131 4.88 -18.97 19.33
N ASN A 132 5.02 -17.64 19.30
CA ASN A 132 4.78 -16.68 20.37
C ASN A 132 5.84 -16.54 21.47
N LEU A 133 7.01 -15.98 21.13
CA LEU A 133 7.71 -15.08 22.05
C LEU A 133 7.36 -13.62 21.73
N PRO A 134 7.19 -12.75 22.75
CA PRO A 134 7.11 -11.32 22.52
C PRO A 134 8.40 -10.87 21.86
N VAL A 135 8.30 -10.45 20.60
CA VAL A 135 9.39 -9.88 19.82
C VAL A 135 9.87 -8.66 20.59
N SER A 136 11.10 -8.71 21.13
CA SER A 136 11.72 -7.52 21.71
C SER A 136 11.91 -6.48 20.61
N GLU A 137 12.00 -5.20 20.96
CA GLU A 137 12.08 -4.10 19.99
C GLU A 137 13.25 -4.24 18.98
N GLY A 138 14.27 -5.04 19.32
CA GLY A 138 15.38 -5.41 18.45
C GLY A 138 15.21 -6.68 17.59
N MET A 139 14.12 -7.43 17.74
CA MET A 139 13.85 -8.70 17.04
C MET A 139 12.89 -8.58 15.84
N VAL A 140 12.45 -7.38 15.47
CA VAL A 140 11.78 -7.18 14.18
C VAL A 140 12.80 -7.53 13.10
N ASN A 141 12.57 -8.64 12.38
CA ASN A 141 13.48 -9.14 11.36
C ASN A 141 13.84 -8.03 10.35
N LEU A 142 15.04 -7.45 10.52
CA LEU A 142 15.64 -6.40 9.67
C LEU A 142 15.97 -6.87 8.23
N TRP A 143 15.38 -7.98 7.82
CA TRP A 143 15.61 -8.70 6.57
C TRP A 143 14.31 -9.06 5.86
N GLU A 144 13.16 -8.98 6.54
CA GLU A 144 11.83 -9.17 5.98
C GLU A 144 11.32 -7.83 5.45
N HIS A 145 11.75 -7.49 4.24
CA HIS A 145 11.30 -6.29 3.54
C HIS A 145 10.46 -6.70 2.33
N GLY A 146 9.39 -5.95 2.08
CA GLY A 146 8.49 -6.17 0.95
C GLY A 146 9.14 -5.84 -0.40
N ALA A 147 8.53 -4.96 -1.18
CA ALA A 147 9.12 -4.53 -2.45
C ALA A 147 10.51 -3.89 -2.23
N ILE A 148 11.53 -4.40 -2.92
CA ILE A 148 12.90 -3.87 -2.90
C ILE A 148 13.18 -3.00 -4.13
N HIS A 149 14.05 -2.00 -3.99
CA HIS A 149 14.49 -1.18 -5.12
C HIS A 149 15.93 -1.51 -5.48
N THR A 150 16.18 -2.02 -6.70
CA THR A 150 17.54 -2.30 -7.17
C THR A 150 18.33 -1.00 -7.29
N THR A 151 19.54 -0.96 -6.73
CA THR A 151 20.45 0.17 -6.80
C THR A 151 21.70 -0.20 -7.58
N GLU A 152 22.55 0.78 -7.85
CA GLU A 152 23.82 0.61 -8.59
C GLU A 152 24.76 -0.44 -7.96
N PHE A 153 24.73 -0.53 -6.62
CA PHE A 153 25.64 -1.38 -5.82
C PHE A 153 24.96 -2.60 -5.20
N GLY A 154 23.63 -2.74 -5.36
CA GLY A 154 22.88 -3.81 -4.72
C GLY A 154 21.38 -3.53 -4.76
N TYR A 155 20.75 -3.44 -3.60
CA TYR A 155 19.36 -3.05 -3.48
C TYR A 155 19.08 -2.32 -2.17
N CYS A 156 18.00 -1.55 -2.18
CA CYS A 156 17.51 -0.76 -1.05
C CYS A 156 16.33 -1.47 -0.39
N VAL A 157 16.36 -1.55 0.94
CA VAL A 157 15.28 -2.12 1.76
C VAL A 157 14.37 -1.06 2.41
N HIS A 158 14.50 0.19 1.96
CA HIS A 158 13.66 1.30 2.43
C HIS A 158 12.18 1.06 2.09
N ASP A 159 11.30 1.31 3.05
CA ASP A 159 9.86 1.21 2.85
C ASP A 159 9.31 2.47 2.18
N TYR A 160 9.17 2.41 0.85
CA TYR A 160 8.63 3.49 0.03
C TYR A 160 7.13 3.74 0.23
N MET A 161 6.40 2.83 0.90
CA MET A 161 5.00 3.07 1.27
C MET A 161 4.91 4.04 2.45
N MET A 162 5.93 4.05 3.32
CA MET A 162 5.99 4.93 4.49
C MET A 162 6.42 6.35 4.12
N SER A 163 7.49 6.48 3.33
CA SER A 163 7.97 7.79 2.88
C SER A 163 8.84 7.70 1.62
N PRO A 164 9.03 8.81 0.88
CA PRO A 164 10.14 8.91 -0.06
C PRO A 164 11.52 8.78 0.62
N CYS A 165 12.56 8.55 -0.18
CA CYS A 165 13.94 8.48 0.31
C CYS A 165 14.55 9.88 0.49
N ASP A 166 14.90 10.22 1.74
CA ASP A 166 15.55 11.50 2.07
C ASP A 166 17.03 11.57 1.64
N LYS A 167 17.68 10.42 1.42
CA LYS A 167 19.11 10.33 1.07
C LYS A 167 19.38 10.29 -0.43
N PHE A 168 18.33 10.37 -1.26
CA PHE A 168 18.34 10.32 -2.72
C PHE A 168 19.72 10.13 -3.39
N ARG A 169 20.00 8.90 -3.84
CA ARG A 169 21.25 8.45 -4.51
C ARG A 169 22.53 8.43 -3.65
N ASP A 170 22.50 8.86 -2.40
CA ASP A 170 23.59 8.65 -1.43
C ASP A 170 23.49 7.27 -0.75
N CYS A 171 23.34 6.21 -1.57
CA CYS A 171 23.09 4.85 -1.09
C CYS A 171 24.28 4.28 -0.30
N ILE A 172 25.51 4.70 -0.58
CA ILE A 172 26.72 4.24 0.13
C ILE A 172 26.70 4.69 1.59
N ASN A 173 26.28 5.93 1.87
CA ASN A 173 26.15 6.44 3.23
C ASN A 173 24.80 6.05 3.89
N CYS A 174 23.99 5.22 3.22
CA CYS A 174 22.72 4.74 3.75
C CYS A 174 22.87 3.40 4.46
N ASN A 175 22.30 3.29 5.66
CA ASN A 175 22.23 2.04 6.41
C ASN A 175 21.15 1.08 5.89
N GLU A 176 20.31 1.47 4.93
CA GLU A 176 19.26 0.63 4.33
C GLU A 176 19.69 0.04 2.97
N GLN A 177 20.95 0.29 2.56
CA GLN A 177 21.54 -0.31 1.38
C GLN A 177 22.07 -1.71 1.71
N VAL A 178 21.72 -2.69 0.88
CA VAL A 178 22.19 -4.08 0.98
C VAL A 178 22.95 -4.44 -0.29
N CYS A 179 24.12 -5.02 -0.13
CA CYS A 179 24.97 -5.51 -1.22
C CYS A 179 25.09 -7.03 -1.12
N VAL A 180 25.25 -7.72 -2.26
CA VAL A 180 25.33 -9.20 -2.29
C VAL A 180 26.74 -9.58 -2.69
N LYS A 181 27.38 -10.47 -1.92
CA LYS A 181 28.69 -11.02 -2.25
C LYS A 181 28.59 -11.99 -3.45
N GLY A 182 29.60 -11.96 -4.31
CA GLY A 182 29.65 -12.77 -5.55
C GLY A 182 29.12 -12.04 -6.78
N ASP A 183 28.69 -10.78 -6.66
CA ASP A 183 28.30 -9.94 -7.79
C ASP A 183 29.50 -9.09 -8.24
N GLU A 184 30.30 -9.65 -9.16
CA GLU A 184 31.54 -9.03 -9.66
C GLU A 184 31.29 -7.66 -10.33
N GLU A 185 30.17 -7.50 -11.04
CA GLU A 185 29.82 -6.24 -11.73
C GLU A 185 29.58 -5.12 -10.71
N LYS A 186 28.85 -5.40 -9.63
CA LYS A 186 28.60 -4.41 -8.57
C LYS A 186 29.85 -4.13 -7.73
N LEU A 187 30.69 -5.14 -7.52
CA LEU A 187 31.99 -4.94 -6.86
C LEU A 187 32.88 -4.00 -7.66
N GLN A 188 32.99 -4.21 -8.97
CA GLN A 188 33.73 -3.31 -9.86
C GLN A 188 33.20 -1.87 -9.78
N ARG A 189 31.87 -1.67 -9.79
CA ARG A 189 31.27 -0.33 -9.63
C ARG A 189 31.63 0.33 -8.29
N LEU A 190 31.73 -0.45 -7.21
CA LEU A 190 32.16 0.07 -5.90
C LEU A 190 33.62 0.54 -5.94
N GLU A 191 34.51 -0.21 -6.60
CA GLU A 191 35.91 0.17 -6.79
C GLU A 191 36.06 1.42 -7.68
N GLU A 192 35.30 1.51 -8.77
CA GLU A 192 35.24 2.70 -9.61
C GLU A 192 34.76 3.92 -8.83
N ARG A 193 33.72 3.75 -8.00
CA ARG A 193 33.22 4.81 -7.12
C ARG A 193 34.25 5.22 -6.07
N LEU A 194 35.02 4.28 -5.52
CA LEU A 194 36.11 4.56 -4.58
C LEU A 194 37.17 5.43 -5.24
N ASN A 195 37.69 5.03 -6.40
CA ASN A 195 38.71 5.78 -7.15
C ASN A 195 38.22 7.20 -7.50
N MET A 196 36.97 7.32 -7.94
CA MET A 196 36.36 8.62 -8.23
C MET A 196 36.29 9.51 -6.99
N THR A 197 35.90 8.94 -5.84
CA THR A 197 35.74 9.68 -4.59
C THR A 197 37.09 10.12 -4.02
N GLU A 198 38.15 9.33 -4.20
CA GLU A 198 39.52 9.73 -3.83
C GLU A 198 39.98 10.95 -4.64
N GLY A 199 39.73 10.96 -5.95
CA GLY A 199 40.01 12.12 -6.79
C GLY A 199 39.22 13.37 -6.39
N LEU A 200 37.95 13.20 -5.99
CA LEU A 200 37.13 14.30 -5.47
C LEU A 200 37.64 14.82 -4.12
N LEU A 201 38.07 13.93 -3.22
CA LEU A 201 38.64 14.31 -1.94
C LEU A 201 39.91 15.14 -2.11
N SER A 202 40.81 14.75 -3.01
CA SER A 202 42.04 15.51 -3.29
C SER A 202 41.73 16.94 -3.74
N LYS A 203 40.79 17.09 -4.68
CA LYS A 203 40.32 18.40 -5.14
C LYS A 203 39.68 19.21 -4.02
N ALA A 204 38.83 18.58 -3.21
CA ALA A 204 38.20 19.25 -2.08
C ALA A 204 39.22 19.73 -1.03
N LYS A 205 40.31 18.99 -0.82
CA LYS A 205 41.42 19.38 0.06
C LYS A 205 42.24 20.54 -0.51
N GLU A 206 42.49 20.56 -1.82
CA GLU A 206 43.16 21.69 -2.50
C GLU A 206 42.33 22.99 -2.40
N SER A 207 41.00 22.86 -2.46
CA SER A 207 40.02 23.95 -2.29
C SER A 207 39.80 24.38 -0.84
N MET A 208 40.47 23.80 0.16
CA MET A 208 40.42 24.30 1.55
C MET A 208 41.30 25.54 1.72
N THR A 209 40.99 26.61 0.99
CA THR A 209 41.59 27.94 1.17
C THR A 209 40.67 28.82 2.01
N GLU A 210 41.19 29.90 2.62
CA GLU A 210 40.35 30.83 3.40
C GLU A 210 39.27 31.54 2.55
N GLU A 211 39.38 31.49 1.22
CA GLU A 211 38.49 32.17 0.28
C GLU A 211 37.28 31.31 -0.15
N GLU A 212 37.35 29.99 -0.03
CA GLU A 212 36.28 29.05 -0.42
C GLU A 212 35.54 28.48 0.80
N LEU A 213 34.47 29.16 1.21
CA LEU A 213 33.61 28.72 2.31
C LEU A 213 32.85 27.43 1.97
N GLY A 214 33.00 26.40 2.80
CA GLY A 214 32.22 25.15 2.73
C GLY A 214 32.98 23.93 2.18
N ALA A 215 34.25 24.08 1.79
CA ALA A 215 35.10 22.95 1.37
C ALA A 215 35.30 21.91 2.49
N ASP A 216 35.30 22.35 3.75
CA ASP A 216 35.38 21.53 4.96
C ASP A 216 34.29 20.44 5.03
N ARG A 217 33.05 20.79 4.66
CA ARG A 217 31.92 19.84 4.65
C ARG A 217 32.08 18.77 3.58
N TRP A 218 32.58 19.15 2.40
CA TRP A 218 32.84 18.21 1.31
C TRP A 218 33.97 17.25 1.66
N VAL A 219 35.04 17.74 2.26
CA VAL A 219 36.13 16.89 2.77
C VAL A 219 35.60 15.87 3.76
N LYS A 220 34.83 16.30 4.77
CA LYS A 220 34.24 15.40 5.77
C LYS A 220 33.30 14.36 5.14
N HIS A 221 32.47 14.78 4.19
CA HIS A 221 31.55 13.87 3.49
C HIS A 221 32.28 12.83 2.65
N HIS A 222 33.30 13.24 1.87
CA HIS A 222 34.11 12.34 1.07
C HIS A 222 34.95 11.39 1.93
N GLU A 223 35.49 11.84 3.06
CA GLU A 223 36.21 10.98 4.01
C GLU A 223 35.29 9.90 4.61
N SER A 224 34.07 10.28 5.03
CA SER A 224 33.07 9.32 5.49
C SER A 224 32.69 8.31 4.40
N THR A 225 32.50 8.78 3.18
CA THR A 225 32.12 7.93 2.04
C THR A 225 33.24 6.95 1.70
N LEU A 226 34.50 7.38 1.68
CA LEU A 226 35.66 6.52 1.44
C LEU A 226 35.84 5.47 2.53
N SER A 227 35.64 5.85 3.79
CA SER A 227 35.69 4.90 4.91
C SER A 227 34.70 3.75 4.69
N ARG A 228 33.46 4.07 4.32
CA ARG A 228 32.41 3.09 4.07
C ARG A 228 32.64 2.26 2.82
N LEU A 229 33.14 2.87 1.74
CA LEU A 229 33.48 2.14 0.50
C LEU A 229 34.58 1.10 0.77
N ARG A 230 35.64 1.50 1.48
CA ARG A 230 36.74 0.58 1.84
C ARG A 230 36.28 -0.56 2.72
N GLU A 231 35.45 -0.26 3.72
CA GLU A 231 34.84 -1.28 4.57
C GLU A 231 33.98 -2.27 3.76
N LEU A 232 33.09 -1.75 2.91
CA LEU A 232 32.21 -2.58 2.08
C LEU A 232 33.00 -3.47 1.11
N ILE A 233 33.98 -2.91 0.41
CA ILE A 233 34.84 -3.66 -0.51
C ILE A 233 35.64 -4.71 0.25
N SER A 234 36.20 -4.37 1.42
CA SER A 234 36.93 -5.33 2.25
C SER A 234 36.07 -6.53 2.64
N ILE A 235 34.80 -6.32 2.98
CA ILE A 235 33.87 -7.40 3.33
C ILE A 235 33.48 -8.21 2.08
N LEU A 236 33.19 -7.53 0.96
CA LEU A 236 32.79 -8.21 -0.27
C LEU A 236 33.93 -9.02 -0.90
N SER A 237 35.18 -8.65 -0.65
CA SER A 237 36.38 -9.36 -1.13
C SER A 237 36.93 -10.40 -0.14
N ASP A 238 36.33 -10.56 1.05
CA ASP A 238 36.82 -11.52 2.06
C ASP A 238 36.35 -12.96 1.77
N ASP A 239 37.26 -13.84 1.40
CA ASP A 239 37.00 -15.26 1.09
C ASP A 239 36.35 -16.05 2.24
N ALA A 240 36.41 -15.54 3.48
CA ALA A 240 35.73 -16.16 4.62
C ALA A 240 34.19 -16.05 4.52
N ILE A 241 33.68 -15.11 3.72
CA ILE A 241 32.25 -14.86 3.56
C ILE A 241 31.76 -15.60 2.31
N PRO A 242 30.75 -16.49 2.41
CA PRO A 242 30.23 -17.21 1.25
C PRO A 242 29.57 -16.28 0.22
N ASP A 243 29.69 -16.64 -1.06
CA ASP A 243 28.94 -15.98 -2.13
C ASP A 243 27.42 -16.11 -1.92
N GLY A 244 26.67 -15.08 -2.32
CA GLY A 244 25.25 -14.93 -2.01
C GLY A 244 24.98 -14.31 -0.64
N SER A 245 26.00 -14.10 0.20
CA SER A 245 25.83 -13.40 1.48
C SER A 245 25.36 -11.97 1.26
N ARG A 246 24.35 -11.57 2.04
CA ARG A 246 23.77 -10.22 2.01
C ARG A 246 24.47 -9.37 3.06
N ILE A 247 25.14 -8.32 2.61
CA ILE A 247 25.97 -7.43 3.43
C ILE A 247 25.28 -6.08 3.56
N LYS A 248 25.14 -5.62 4.81
CA LYS A 248 24.57 -4.33 5.17
C LYS A 248 25.49 -3.69 6.19
N LEU A 249 26.08 -2.54 5.85
CA LEU A 249 26.97 -1.83 6.78
C LEU A 249 26.17 -1.20 7.91
N GLY A 250 26.70 -1.31 9.13
CA GLY A 250 26.24 -0.52 10.27
C GLY A 250 26.64 0.96 10.14
N GLY A 251 26.20 1.77 11.11
CA GLY A 251 26.65 3.16 11.25
C GLY A 251 25.63 4.05 11.96
N GLU A 252 26.00 5.31 12.17
CA GLU A 252 25.15 6.32 12.85
C GLU A 252 24.07 6.93 11.94
N SER A 253 24.06 6.56 10.65
CA SER A 253 23.09 7.04 9.68
C SER A 253 21.67 6.55 10.05
N PHE A 254 20.70 7.45 10.16
CA PHE A 254 19.35 7.04 10.55
C PHE A 254 18.72 6.15 9.46
N THR A 255 17.96 5.14 9.89
CA THR A 255 16.96 4.46 9.04
C THR A 255 15.63 5.20 9.19
N GLN A 256 14.74 5.15 8.20
CA GLN A 256 13.45 5.85 8.33
C GLN A 256 12.59 5.21 9.41
N LEU A 257 12.62 3.89 9.51
CA LEU A 257 12.00 3.16 10.63
C LEU A 257 12.60 3.60 11.97
N GLY A 258 13.93 3.65 12.09
CA GLY A 258 14.59 4.13 13.31
C GLY A 258 14.23 5.57 13.65
N ARG A 259 14.11 6.45 12.65
CA ARG A 259 13.66 7.83 12.86
C ARG A 259 12.21 7.90 13.36
N VAL A 260 11.32 7.07 12.82
CA VAL A 260 9.92 6.99 13.24
C VAL A 260 9.83 6.43 14.66
N LEU A 261 10.51 5.34 14.96
CA LEU A 261 10.57 4.71 16.29
C LEU A 261 11.15 5.68 17.33
N ASN A 262 12.32 6.28 17.06
CA ASN A 262 12.92 7.28 17.94
C ASN A 262 12.02 8.50 18.13
N LYS A 263 11.21 8.87 17.13
CA LYS A 263 10.23 9.96 17.28
C LYS A 263 9.11 9.54 18.24
N PHE A 264 8.66 8.29 18.20
CA PHE A 264 7.68 7.76 19.15
C PHE A 264 8.25 7.62 20.56
N GLU A 265 9.46 7.08 20.74
CA GLU A 265 10.15 7.05 22.04
C GLU A 265 10.33 8.46 22.63
N ASN A 266 10.73 9.44 21.81
CA ASN A 266 10.86 10.82 22.26
C ASN A 266 9.51 11.50 22.53
N LEU A 267 8.40 10.98 21.99
CA LEU A 267 7.04 11.43 22.33
C LEU A 267 6.55 10.77 23.63
N GLU A 268 6.87 9.51 23.86
CA GLU A 268 6.57 8.78 25.10
C GLU A 268 7.39 9.31 26.28
N ASN A 269 8.68 9.60 26.07
CA ASN A 269 9.56 10.18 27.08
C ASN A 269 9.28 11.67 27.38
N LYS A 270 8.62 12.40 26.46
CA LYS A 270 8.14 13.77 26.72
C LYS A 270 6.94 13.83 27.68
N GLY A 271 6.32 12.70 28.00
CA GLY A 271 5.26 12.58 28.99
C GLY A 271 5.67 11.94 30.32
N ASN A 272 6.90 11.46 30.45
CA ASN A 272 7.30 10.63 31.59
C ASN A 272 8.55 11.21 32.29
N THR A 273 8.35 12.22 33.15
CA THR A 273 9.37 12.71 34.10
C THR A 273 9.50 11.83 35.34
N ASN A 274 9.09 10.57 35.26
CA ASN A 274 9.36 9.58 36.30
C ASN A 274 10.19 8.49 35.63
N TYR A 275 11.51 8.60 35.71
CA TYR A 275 12.45 7.57 36.19
C TYR A 275 13.87 8.13 35.99
N ILE A 276 14.51 8.43 37.12
CA ILE A 276 15.95 8.71 37.25
C ILE A 276 16.62 7.37 37.58
N ASN A 277 17.48 6.90 36.68
CA ASN A 277 18.88 6.49 36.88
C ASN A 277 19.33 5.67 35.67
#